data_AF-A0A2V8M066-F1
#
_entry.id   AF-A0A2V8M066-F1
#
_cell.length_a   1.000
_cell.length_b   1.000
_cell.length_c   1.000
_cell.angle_alpha   90.00
_cell.angle_beta   90.00
_cell.angle_gamma   90.00
#
_symmetry.space_group_name_H-M   'P 1'
#
loop_
_entity.id
_entity.type
_entity.pdbx_description
1 polymer ?
#
loop_
_entity_poly.entity_id
_entity_poly.type
_entity_poly.pdbx_seq_one_letter_code
_entity_poly.pdbx_strand_id
1 'polypeptide(L)' 'MSRRFNLGERAHIDGLFEVFNLFNRTNYTHINNIFGAGAYPGNPLPAFGQFTQADPPRQVQLALKIGF' A
#
# COMPACT_ATOMS: atom_id res chain seq x y z
N MET A 1 -8.84 -10.72 -8.11
CA MET A 1 -9.34 -11.91 -8.83
C MET A 1 -10.23 -12.71 -7.88
N SER A 2 -11.55 -12.69 -8.05
CA SER A 2 -12.47 -13.46 -7.20
C SER A 2 -12.94 -14.73 -7.92
N ARG A 3 -12.99 -15.85 -7.21
CA ARG A 3 -13.52 -17.13 -7.71
C ARG A 3 -14.70 -17.55 -6.85
N ARG A 4 -15.85 -17.78 -7.51
CA ARG A 4 -17.10 -18.23 -6.89
C ARG A 4 -17.22 -19.75 -6.94
N PHE A 5 -17.58 -20.34 -5.82
CA PHE A 5 -17.92 -21.75 -5.66
C PHE A 5 -19.34 -21.87 -5.12
N ASN A 6 -20.23 -22.52 -5.87
CA ASN A 6 -21.60 -22.77 -5.41
C ASN A 6 -21.60 -24.02 -4.50
N LEU A 7 -22.19 -23.89 -3.32
CA LEU A 7 -22.42 -24.97 -2.37
C LEU A 7 -23.91 -25.32 -2.37
N GLY A 8 -24.29 -26.18 -3.31
CA GLY A 8 -25.70 -26.53 -3.54
C GLY A 8 -26.52 -25.38 -4.13
N GLU A 9 -27.84 -25.44 -3.95
CA GLU A 9 -28.78 -24.47 -4.56
C GLU A 9 -28.92 -23.16 -3.80
N ARG A 10 -28.51 -23.12 -2.52
CA ARG A 10 -28.78 -21.99 -1.62
C ARG A 10 -27.54 -21.23 -1.18
N ALA A 11 -26.38 -21.87 -1.10
CA ALA A 11 -25.17 -21.21 -0.61
C ALA A 11 -24.13 -21.00 -1.71
N HIS A 12 -23.36 -19.93 -1.60
CA HIS A 12 -22.18 -19.69 -2.41
C HIS A 12 -21.04 -19.11 -1.58
N ILE A 13 -19.82 -19.43 -1.99
CA ILE A 13 -18.59 -18.89 -1.41
C ILE A 13 -17.81 -18.19 -2.51
N ASP A 14 -17.44 -16.93 -2.28
CA ASP A 14 -16.51 -16.19 -3.11
C ASP A 14 -15.16 -16.08 -2.38
N GLY A 15 -14.12 -16.67 -2.96
CA GLY A 15 -12.75 -16.49 -2.51
C GLY A 15 -12.04 -15.41 -3.33
N LEU A 16 -11.28 -14.54 -2.69
CA LEU A 16 -10.46 -13.50 -3.31
C LEU A 16 -9.03 -13.61 -2.81
N PHE A 17 -8.09 -13.54 -3.75
CA PHE A 17 -6.66 -13.48 -3.49
C PHE A 17 -6.07 -12.27 -4.22
N GLU A 18 -5.32 -11.45 -3.48
CA GLU A 18 -4.69 -10.25 -3.98
C GLU A 18 -3.25 -10.17 -3.51
N VAL A 19 -2.36 -9.76 -4.41
CA VAL A 19 -0.94 -9.51 -4.12
C VAL A 19 -0.63 -8.08 -4.51
N PHE A 20 -0.24 -7.28 -3.54
CA PHE A 20 0.18 -5.90 -3.72
C PHE A 20 1.71 -5.82 -3.69
N ASN A 21 2.28 -4.97 -4.55
CA ASN A 21 3.72 -4.83 -4.72
C ASN A 21 4.40 -6.18 -5.04
N LEU A 22 3.96 -6.83 -6.13
CA LEU A 22 4.43 -8.16 -6.56
C LEU A 22 5.96 -8.25 -6.68
N PHE A 23 6.64 -7.18 -7.11
CA PHE A 23 8.10 -7.16 -7.26
C PHE A 23 8.85 -6.69 -6.02
N ASN A 24 8.13 -6.40 -4.92
CA ASN A 24 8.70 -5.88 -3.67
C ASN A 24 9.58 -4.63 -3.89
N ARG A 25 9.16 -3.74 -4.79
CA ARG A 25 9.86 -2.48 -5.05
C ARG A 25 9.53 -1.50 -3.92
N THR A 26 10.55 -0.91 -3.31
CA THR A 26 10.35 0.22 -2.40
C THR A 26 9.96 1.45 -3.20
N ASN A 27 8.78 2.01 -2.92
CA ASN A 27 8.32 3.26 -3.49
C ASN A 27 8.24 4.29 -2.36
N TYR A 28 8.88 5.44 -2.54
CA TYR A 28 8.80 6.55 -1.59
C TYR A 28 7.71 7.51 -2.04
N THR A 29 6.82 7.90 -1.13
CA THR A 29 5.62 8.70 -1.44
C THR A 29 5.67 10.11 -0.89
N HIS A 30 6.59 10.38 0.03
CA HIS A 30 6.72 11.69 0.63
C HIS A 30 8.17 12.14 0.71
N ILE A 31 8.39 13.40 0.34
CA ILE A 31 9.66 14.11 0.47
C ILE A 31 9.42 15.27 1.43
N ASN A 32 10.34 15.47 2.38
CA ASN A 32 10.27 16.61 3.27
C ASN A 32 10.58 17.91 2.53
N ASN A 33 9.54 18.69 2.26
CA ASN A 33 9.66 20.00 1.61
C ASN A 33 9.77 21.17 2.62
N ILE A 34 9.98 20.89 3.90
CA ILE A 34 10.07 21.92 4.95
C ILE A 34 11.51 22.42 5.03
N PHE A 35 11.73 23.68 4.60
CA PHE A 35 13.05 24.32 4.66
C PHE A 35 13.49 24.65 6.10
N GLY A 36 12.54 24.97 6.98
CA GLY A 36 12.81 25.34 8.37
C GLY A 36 13.15 26.80 8.58
N ALA A 37 13.74 27.12 9.74
CA ALA A 37 14.09 28.48 10.15
C ALA A 37 15.46 28.97 9.61
N GLY A 38 16.18 28.15 8.85
CA GLY A 38 17.47 28.55 8.28
C GLY A 38 17.32 29.56 7.14
N ALA A 39 18.42 30.22 6.77
CA ALA A 39 18.43 31.23 5.73
C ALA A 39 18.21 30.60 4.34
N TYR A 40 17.08 30.92 3.71
CA TYR A 40 16.78 30.49 2.35
C TYR A 40 17.68 31.21 1.34
N PRO A 41 18.25 30.52 0.32
CA PRO A 41 18.15 29.08 0.03
C PRO A 41 19.33 28.24 0.57
N GLY A 42 20.31 28.86 1.24
CA GLY A 42 21.62 28.26 1.50
C GLY A 42 21.74 27.35 2.72
N ASN A 43 20.80 27.41 3.67
CA ASN A 43 20.88 26.66 4.91
C ASN A 43 19.53 26.00 5.28
N PRO A 44 19.11 24.94 4.57
CA PRO A 44 17.88 24.20 4.90
C PRO A 44 18.05 23.37 6.18
N LEU A 45 16.93 22.94 6.76
CA LEU A 45 16.88 21.85 7.73
C LEU A 45 17.60 20.60 7.18
N PRO A 46 18.35 19.85 8.00
CA PRO A 46 19.08 18.66 7.53
C PRO A 46 18.21 17.60 6.84
N ALA A 47 16.93 17.51 7.22
CA ALA A 47 15.99 16.57 6.64
C ALA A 47 15.31 17.08 5.36
N PHE A 48 15.57 18.31 4.91
CA PHE A 48 14.98 18.87 3.69
C PHE A 48 15.38 18.04 2.46
N GLY A 49 14.42 17.76 1.58
CA GLY A 49 14.61 16.95 0.39
C GLY A 49 14.78 15.45 0.65
N GLN A 50 14.74 14.99 1.91
CA GLN A 50 14.83 13.57 2.25
C GLN A 50 13.46 12.89 2.15
N PHE A 51 13.45 11.62 1.76
CA PHE A 51 12.24 10.80 1.80
C PHE A 51 11.84 10.51 3.25
N THR A 52 10.58 10.74 3.59
CA THR A 52 10.06 10.54 4.96
C THR A 52 9.07 9.38 5.07
N GLN A 53 8.56 8.91 3.93
CA GLN A 53 7.58 7.84 3.91
C GLN A 53 7.81 6.91 2.73
N ALA A 54 7.71 5.61 3.00
CA ALA A 54 7.68 4.56 2.01
C ALA A 54 6.29 3.91 2.00
N ASP A 55 5.84 3.52 0.81
CA ASP A 55 4.66 2.67 0.66
C ASP A 55 4.88 1.28 1.25
N PRO A 56 3.80 0.54 1.56
CA PRO A 56 3.93 -0.80 2.08
C PRO A 56 4.74 -1.73 1.16
N PRO A 57 5.52 -2.65 1.76
CA PRO A 57 6.25 -3.68 1.02
C PRO A 57 5.28 -4.67 0.37
N ARG A 58 5.79 -5.76 -0.23
CA ARG A 58 4.92 -6.82 -0.78
C ARG A 58 3.89 -7.28 0.28
N GLN A 59 2.61 -7.20 -0.07
CA GLN A 59 1.51 -7.67 0.76
C GLN A 59 0.70 -8.72 0.02
N VAL A 60 0.17 -9.66 0.78
CA VAL A 60 -0.74 -10.69 0.29
C VAL A 60 -2.01 -10.60 1.13
N GLN A 61 -3.15 -10.51 0.45
CA GLN A 61 -4.47 -10.46 1.08
C GLN A 61 -5.33 -11.61 0.59
N LEU A 62 -6.07 -12.20 1.55
CA LEU A 62 -7.00 -13.28 1.35
C LEU A 62 -8.35 -12.84 1.91
N ALA A 63 -9.40 -12.98 1.14
CA ALA A 63 -10.75 -12.72 1.59
C ALA A 63 -11.70 -13.86 1.18
N LEU A 64 -12.70 -14.10 2.02
CA LEU A 64 -13.73 -15.10 1.81
C LEU A 64 -15.09 -14.49 2.15
N LYS A 65 -16.03 -14.59 1.22
CA LYS A 65 -17.42 -14.15 1.39
C LYS A 65 -18.35 -15.34 1.29
N ILE A 66 -19.28 -15.46 2.23
CA ILE A 66 -20.31 -16.50 2.25
C ILE A 66 -21.65 -15.82 2.01
N GLY A 67 -22.42 -16.31 1.04
CA GLY A 67 -23.80 -15.91 0.81
C GLY A 67 -24.74 -17.13 0.88
N PHE A 68 -25.96 -16.90 1.34
CA PHE A 68 -27.01 -17.89 1.59
C PHE A 68 -28.35 -17.44 1.00
#